data_AF-A0A1D6LPJ7-F1
#
_entry.id   AF-A0A1D6LPJ7-F1
#
_cell.length_a   1.000
_cell.length_b   1.000
_cell.length_c   1.000
_cell.angle_alpha   90.00
_cell.angle_beta   90.00
_cell.angle_gamma   90.00
#
_symmetry.space_group_name_H-M   'P 1'
#
loop_
_entity.id
_entity.type
_entity.pdbx_description
1 polymer ?
#
loop_
_entity_poly.entity_id
_entity_poly.type
_entity_poly.pdbx_seq_one_letter_code
_entity_poly.pdbx_strand_id
1 'polypeptide(L)'
;MTLDWNCRFPENMWFGKYLNLVFFTYLQFIQVSLLQIGPFQAHTEASKVKVKIRLNLHGLVSVESAVLINDYQRNGSSTDHMEVDSSGDDMGHKSRSERSIQRQELPITEYIYGAMSKHELLEAQEQEQQLAYQDKLVEWTKDRKNALESYVYDTRNKLSERYRSFATDSEREQISVNLQQTEDWLYEEGDDETEAVYSSKLEELKKLVDPIENRCKDDEVRAEAMRDLLKCIVDHRNAAKSLSTPERDAVDNECNKAEQWLREGSQLQESLPKNVDPVLWSCEIKRKEEELDTWSNYLCLITL
;
A
#
# COMPACT_ATOMS: atom_id res chain seq x y z
N MET A 1 -20.14 27.72 16.01
CA MET A 1 -20.86 28.37 17.13
C MET A 1 -21.63 27.30 17.89
N THR A 2 -21.68 27.38 19.22
CA THR A 2 -22.54 26.53 20.06
C THR A 2 -23.77 27.33 20.44
N LEU A 3 -24.95 26.89 20.02
CA LEU A 3 -26.23 27.52 20.38
C LEU A 3 -26.92 26.66 21.42
N ASP A 4 -27.01 27.15 22.66
CA ASP A 4 -27.77 26.52 23.74
C ASP A 4 -29.25 26.95 23.62
N TRP A 5 -30.08 26.09 23.02
CA TRP A 5 -31.54 26.30 22.99
C TRP A 5 -32.18 25.74 24.28
N ASN A 6 -32.84 26.62 25.05
CA ASN A 6 -33.65 26.25 26.22
C ASN A 6 -35.15 26.35 25.86
N CYS A 7 -35.76 25.24 25.47
CA CYS A 7 -37.21 25.18 25.31
C CYS A 7 -37.89 25.07 26.69
N ARG A 8 -38.70 26.06 27.06
CA ARG A 8 -39.71 25.94 28.14
C ARG A 8 -41.03 25.52 27.50
N PHE A 9 -41.59 24.40 27.95
CA PHE A 9 -42.91 23.94 27.51
C PHE A 9 -44.01 24.58 28.36
N PRO A 10 -45.01 25.25 27.77
CA PRO A 10 -46.19 25.74 28.50
C PRO A 10 -47.19 24.61 28.80
N GLU A 11 -48.04 24.84 29.80
CA GLU A 11 -48.62 23.83 30.70
C GLU A 11 -49.51 22.71 30.10
N ASN A 12 -49.93 22.77 28.82
CA ASN A 12 -51.02 21.94 28.30
C ASN A 12 -50.68 21.09 27.04
N MET A 13 -49.43 20.64 26.86
CA MET A 13 -49.03 19.72 25.77
C MET A 13 -48.37 18.42 26.28
N TRP A 14 -49.12 17.63 27.05
CA TRP A 14 -48.69 16.32 27.56
C TRP A 14 -48.74 15.17 26.54
N PHE A 15 -48.27 15.38 25.29
CA PHE A 15 -48.13 14.31 24.28
C PHE A 15 -46.97 14.55 23.29
N GLY A 16 -45.74 14.64 23.81
CA GLY A 16 -44.52 14.68 23.00
C GLY A 16 -43.52 13.60 23.41
N LYS A 17 -43.54 12.44 22.74
CA LYS A 17 -42.52 11.38 22.97
C LYS A 17 -41.15 11.74 22.40
N TYR A 18 -41.09 12.71 21.48
CA TYR A 18 -39.88 13.13 20.78
C TYR A 18 -39.90 14.65 20.58
N LEU A 19 -38.72 15.26 20.50
CA LEU A 19 -38.50 16.63 20.05
C LEU A 19 -37.92 16.59 18.64
N ASN A 20 -38.60 17.20 17.66
CA ASN A 20 -38.16 17.27 16.28
C ASN A 20 -37.60 18.67 15.96
N LEU A 21 -36.34 18.73 15.53
CA LEU A 21 -35.70 19.93 15.00
C LEU A 21 -35.60 19.83 13.48
N VAL A 22 -36.02 20.89 12.77
CA VAL A 22 -36.00 20.97 11.30
C VAL A 22 -35.17 22.17 10.88
N PHE A 23 -34.16 21.94 10.03
CA PHE A 23 -33.28 22.98 9.54
C PHE A 23 -33.56 23.30 8.06
N PHE A 24 -33.67 24.59 7.74
CA PHE A 24 -33.95 25.12 6.41
C PHE A 24 -32.83 26.04 5.92
N THR A 25 -32.57 26.05 4.62
CA THR A 25 -31.75 27.08 3.98
C THR A 25 -32.60 28.31 3.61
N TYR A 26 -32.05 29.50 3.86
CA TYR A 26 -32.73 30.79 3.70
C TYR A 26 -33.16 31.15 2.27
N LEU A 27 -32.76 30.36 1.26
CA LEU A 27 -32.89 30.72 -0.15
C LEU A 27 -33.95 29.93 -0.93
N GLN A 28 -34.56 28.87 -0.37
CA GLN A 28 -35.62 28.15 -1.10
C GLN A 28 -36.58 27.27 -0.27
N PHE A 29 -36.61 27.38 1.08
CA PHE A 29 -37.41 26.49 1.95
C PHE A 29 -37.10 24.98 1.79
N ILE A 30 -35.88 24.65 1.31
CA ILE A 30 -35.41 23.27 1.28
C ILE A 30 -35.09 22.83 2.71
N GLN A 31 -35.76 21.77 3.14
CA GLN A 31 -35.48 21.06 4.40
C GLN A 31 -34.18 20.27 4.24
N VAL A 32 -33.16 20.58 5.03
CA VAL A 32 -31.81 19.99 4.92
C VAL A 32 -31.62 18.84 5.91
N SER A 33 -32.14 18.97 7.13
CA SER A 33 -32.13 17.88 8.10
C SER A 33 -33.34 17.89 9.03
N LEU A 34 -33.74 16.69 9.44
CA LEU A 34 -34.70 16.41 10.51
C LEU A 34 -33.97 15.64 11.62
N LEU A 35 -33.99 16.18 12.82
CA LEU A 35 -33.35 15.59 13.99
C LEU A 35 -34.41 15.26 15.04
N GLN A 36 -34.55 13.96 15.33
CA GLN A 36 -35.50 13.42 16.29
C GLN A 36 -34.77 13.05 17.58
N ILE A 37 -35.09 13.76 18.66
CA ILE A 37 -34.48 13.60 19.99
C ILE A 37 -35.49 12.90 20.91
N GLY A 38 -35.11 11.74 21.47
CA GLY A 38 -35.95 10.93 22.35
C GLY A 38 -35.96 9.44 21.98
N PRO A 39 -36.68 8.60 22.73
CA PRO A 39 -37.79 8.97 23.61
C PRO A 39 -37.35 9.51 24.98
N PHE A 40 -38.16 10.39 25.56
CA PHE A 40 -38.00 10.86 26.94
C PHE A 40 -39.36 11.07 27.63
N GLN A 41 -39.38 11.03 28.96
CA GLN A 41 -40.56 11.28 29.77
C GLN A 41 -40.24 12.37 30.79
N ALA A 42 -40.88 13.54 30.65
CA ALA A 42 -40.81 14.60 31.65
C ALA A 42 -41.71 14.23 32.83
N HIS A 43 -41.18 14.30 34.05
CA HIS A 43 -41.90 13.91 35.27
C HIS A 43 -42.29 15.11 36.14
N THR A 44 -41.75 16.31 35.86
CA THR A 44 -42.04 17.55 36.58
C THR A 44 -42.01 18.75 35.63
N GLU A 45 -42.72 19.83 35.97
CA GLU A 45 -42.71 21.10 35.23
C GLU A 45 -41.33 21.78 35.15
N ALA A 46 -40.38 21.33 35.96
CA ALA A 46 -39.00 21.82 36.00
C ALA A 46 -38.05 21.07 35.04
N SER A 47 -38.51 20.02 34.35
CA SER A 47 -37.74 19.28 33.33
C SER A 47 -37.32 20.18 32.17
N LYS A 48 -36.03 20.20 31.83
CA LYS A 48 -35.46 20.97 30.70
C LYS A 48 -34.64 20.05 29.81
N VAL A 49 -34.84 20.11 28.50
CA VAL A 49 -33.93 19.44 27.54
C VAL A 49 -32.89 20.46 27.09
N LYS A 50 -31.62 20.17 27.37
CA LYS A 50 -30.46 20.93 26.88
C LYS A 50 -29.91 20.25 25.63
N VAL A 51 -29.90 20.96 24.50
CA VAL A 51 -29.41 20.46 23.20
C VAL A 51 -28.17 21.24 22.79
N LYS A 52 -27.05 20.56 22.56
CA LYS A 52 -25.80 21.14 22.05
C LYS A 52 -25.76 20.99 20.53
N ILE A 53 -25.92 22.11 19.82
CA ILE A 53 -25.89 22.17 18.36
C ILE A 53 -24.51 22.64 17.89
N ARG A 54 -23.97 21.98 16.85
CA ARG A 54 -22.70 22.32 16.17
C ARG A 54 -22.98 22.71 14.73
N LEU A 55 -22.33 23.79 14.28
CA LEU A 55 -22.23 24.17 12.87
C LEU A 55 -20.79 23.89 12.40
N ASN A 56 -20.62 23.00 11.42
CA ASN A 56 -19.33 22.67 10.83
C ASN A 56 -18.92 23.71 9.76
N LEU A 57 -17.63 23.75 9.41
CA LEU A 57 -17.08 24.69 8.43
C LEU A 57 -17.72 24.58 7.03
N HIS A 58 -18.29 23.41 6.70
CA HIS A 58 -19.03 23.15 5.46
C HIS A 58 -20.50 23.65 5.48
N GLY A 59 -20.91 24.39 6.51
CA GLY A 59 -22.28 24.91 6.63
C GLY A 59 -23.31 23.90 7.15
N LEU A 60 -22.90 22.66 7.44
CA LEU A 60 -23.77 21.60 7.97
C LEU A 60 -24.00 21.77 9.47
N VAL A 61 -25.27 21.70 9.88
CA VAL A 61 -25.71 21.73 11.29
C VAL A 61 -25.97 20.32 11.77
N SER A 62 -25.33 19.92 12.87
CA SER A 62 -25.58 18.64 13.55
C SER A 62 -25.80 18.83 15.06
N VAL A 63 -26.45 17.86 15.70
CA VAL A 63 -26.63 17.84 17.16
C VAL A 63 -25.54 16.96 17.78
N GLU A 64 -24.75 17.54 18.68
CA GLU A 64 -23.62 16.87 19.32
C GLU A 64 -24.03 16.13 20.61
N SER A 65 -24.99 16.68 21.35
CA SER A 65 -25.60 15.99 22.50
C SER A 65 -26.96 16.57 22.87
N ALA A 66 -27.81 15.75 23.49
CA ALA A 66 -29.08 16.16 24.06
C ALA A 66 -29.22 15.55 25.46
N VAL A 67 -29.53 16.37 26.46
CA VAL A 67 -29.58 15.97 27.87
C VAL A 67 -30.86 16.49 28.52
N LEU A 68 -31.69 15.59 29.02
CA LEU A 68 -32.80 15.93 29.92
C LEU A 68 -32.23 16.23 31.32
N ILE A 69 -32.64 17.37 31.89
CA ILE A 69 -32.23 17.85 33.20
C ILE A 69 -33.49 18.02 34.05
N ASN A 70 -33.59 17.28 35.15
CA ASN A 70 -34.69 17.38 36.12
C ASN A 70 -34.19 18.08 37.38
N ASP A 71 -34.72 19.28 37.67
CA ASP A 71 -34.47 20.03 38.90
C ASP A 71 -35.52 19.63 39.96
N TYR A 72 -35.15 18.87 40.98
CA TYR A 72 -36.05 18.52 42.09
C TYR A 72 -36.03 19.62 43.16
N GLN A 73 -37.02 20.53 43.15
CA GLN A 73 -37.30 21.39 44.30
C GLN A 73 -38.14 20.61 45.32
N ARG A 74 -37.55 20.23 46.46
CA ARG A 74 -38.29 19.67 47.59
C ARG A 74 -39.04 20.78 48.33
N ASN A 75 -40.14 21.24 47.75
CA ASN A 75 -41.07 22.14 48.40
C ASN A 75 -41.79 21.39 49.52
N GLY A 76 -41.43 21.68 50.77
CA GLY A 76 -42.21 21.26 51.93
C GLY A 76 -43.42 22.16 52.09
N SER A 77 -44.62 21.60 51.92
CA SER A 77 -45.90 22.26 52.23
C SER A 77 -46.80 21.29 53.00
N SER A 78 -47.20 21.71 54.21
CA SER A 78 -47.97 20.91 55.18
C SER A 78 -49.48 20.93 54.94
N THR A 79 -50.17 19.90 55.42
CA THR A 79 -51.53 19.90 56.06
C THR A 79 -51.79 18.44 56.51
N ASP A 80 -51.72 18.11 57.81
CA ASP A 80 -52.78 18.23 58.86
C ASP A 80 -53.92 17.19 58.71
N HIS A 81 -54.44 16.47 59.72
CA HIS A 81 -54.25 16.40 61.19
C HIS A 81 -54.09 14.91 61.61
N MET A 82 -53.72 14.48 62.83
CA MET A 82 -53.96 14.92 64.22
C MET A 82 -52.76 14.49 65.13
N GLU A 83 -52.63 14.68 66.46
CA GLU A 83 -53.46 15.26 67.55
C GLU A 83 -52.57 15.64 68.79
N VAL A 84 -53.19 16.16 69.86
CA VAL A 84 -52.73 16.24 71.30
C VAL A 84 -51.40 16.95 71.66
N ASP A 85 -51.54 18.26 71.90
CA ASP A 85 -51.29 18.99 73.18
C ASP A 85 -49.88 19.17 73.84
N SER A 86 -49.77 20.26 74.61
CA SER A 86 -48.71 20.70 75.56
C SER A 86 -47.47 21.48 75.07
N SER A 87 -47.62 22.82 75.05
CA SER A 87 -46.70 23.86 75.59
C SER A 87 -45.19 23.91 75.27
N GLY A 88 -44.69 25.08 74.80
CA GLY A 88 -43.32 25.56 75.07
C GLY A 88 -42.61 26.39 73.97
N ASP A 89 -42.29 27.64 74.32
CA ASP A 89 -41.37 28.66 73.75
C ASP A 89 -40.45 28.41 72.52
N ASP A 90 -40.52 29.37 71.59
CA ASP A 90 -39.47 30.27 71.03
C ASP A 90 -38.14 29.78 70.36
N MET A 91 -37.72 30.56 69.33
CA MET A 91 -36.43 30.66 68.61
C MET A 91 -35.77 29.44 67.90
N GLY A 92 -35.40 29.64 66.62
CA GLY A 92 -34.14 29.08 66.08
C GLY A 92 -34.04 28.69 64.59
N HIS A 93 -33.43 29.55 63.77
CA HIS A 93 -32.68 29.25 62.52
C HIS A 93 -33.25 28.33 61.41
N LYS A 94 -33.52 28.91 60.22
CA LYS A 94 -33.59 28.18 58.94
C LYS A 94 -32.24 28.17 58.21
N SER A 95 -31.75 26.98 57.90
CA SER A 95 -30.60 26.75 57.01
C SER A 95 -31.01 26.69 55.52
N ARG A 96 -30.05 26.93 54.63
CA ARG A 96 -30.22 27.08 53.18
C ARG A 96 -30.22 25.70 52.50
N SER A 97 -31.29 25.32 51.80
CA SER A 97 -31.39 23.98 51.19
C SER A 97 -30.58 23.82 49.89
N GLU A 98 -30.00 22.64 49.76
CA GLU A 98 -29.21 22.18 48.61
C GLU A 98 -30.12 21.54 47.56
N ARG A 99 -29.89 21.79 46.26
CA ARG A 99 -30.74 21.27 45.17
C ARG A 99 -30.08 20.07 44.50
N SER A 100 -30.79 18.95 44.39
CA SER A 100 -30.37 17.83 43.55
C SER A 100 -30.83 18.01 42.10
N ILE A 101 -29.94 17.70 41.16
CA ILE A 101 -30.17 17.81 39.71
C ILE A 101 -29.86 16.46 39.08
N GLN A 102 -30.84 15.85 38.43
CA GLN A 102 -30.65 14.60 37.68
C GLN A 102 -30.45 14.92 36.19
N ARG A 103 -29.52 14.22 35.52
CA ARG A 103 -29.24 14.34 34.09
C ARG A 103 -29.38 12.99 33.40
N GLN A 104 -30.02 12.98 32.23
CA GLN A 104 -30.18 11.80 31.38
C GLN A 104 -29.83 12.19 29.94
N GLU A 105 -28.92 11.45 29.30
CA GLU A 105 -28.63 11.62 27.87
C GLU A 105 -29.76 11.04 27.02
N LEU A 106 -30.11 11.74 25.95
CA LEU A 106 -31.20 11.37 25.05
C LEU A 106 -30.64 10.87 23.71
N PRO A 107 -31.13 9.74 23.17
CA PRO A 107 -30.74 9.30 21.84
C PRO A 107 -31.22 10.30 20.78
N ILE A 108 -30.37 10.51 19.78
CA ILE A 108 -30.57 11.44 18.66
C ILE A 108 -30.59 10.60 17.38
N THR A 109 -31.65 10.73 16.59
CA THR A 109 -31.70 10.18 15.22
C THR A 109 -31.66 11.34 14.23
N GLU A 110 -30.65 11.35 13.36
CA GLU A 110 -30.43 12.40 12.36
C GLU A 110 -30.80 11.89 10.97
N TYR A 111 -31.69 12.60 10.28
CA TYR A 111 -32.05 12.37 8.89
C TYR A 111 -31.58 13.58 8.08
N ILE A 112 -30.56 13.40 7.24
CA ILE A 112 -30.03 14.44 6.36
C ILE A 112 -30.64 14.23 4.96
N TYR A 113 -31.41 15.20 4.49
CA TYR A 113 -32.05 15.14 3.18
C TYR A 113 -31.03 15.42 2.08
N GLY A 114 -30.97 14.53 1.08
CA GLY A 114 -29.94 14.57 0.03
C GLY A 114 -28.60 13.95 0.40
N ALA A 115 -28.45 13.43 1.63
CA ALA A 115 -27.34 12.55 1.95
C ALA A 115 -27.66 11.11 1.51
N MET A 116 -26.65 10.42 0.99
CA MET A 116 -26.70 9.00 0.68
C MET A 116 -26.82 8.18 1.99
N SER A 117 -27.66 7.14 2.01
CA SER A 117 -27.75 6.25 3.17
C SER A 117 -26.44 5.46 3.36
N LYS A 118 -26.20 4.95 4.56
CA LYS A 118 -25.00 4.14 4.83
C LYS A 118 -24.92 2.89 3.94
N HIS A 119 -26.06 2.33 3.52
CA HIS A 119 -26.09 1.19 2.60
C HIS A 119 -25.65 1.60 1.20
N GLU A 120 -26.32 2.59 0.61
CA GLU A 120 -25.99 3.12 -0.72
C GLU A 120 -24.54 3.64 -0.78
N LEU A 121 -24.01 4.20 0.30
CA LEU A 121 -22.62 4.64 0.38
C LEU A 121 -21.62 3.48 0.32
N LEU A 122 -21.92 2.37 1.00
CA LEU A 122 -21.09 1.16 0.93
C LEU A 122 -21.15 0.51 -0.46
N GLU A 123 -22.34 0.48 -1.06
CA GLU A 123 -22.56 -0.03 -2.42
C GLU A 123 -21.82 0.83 -3.47
N ALA A 124 -21.92 2.16 -3.38
CA ALA A 124 -21.19 3.08 -4.25
C ALA A 124 -19.66 2.96 -4.05
N GLN A 125 -19.19 2.79 -2.81
CA GLN A 125 -17.78 2.59 -2.52
C GLN A 125 -17.26 1.22 -3.04
N GLU A 126 -18.09 0.18 -3.06
CA GLU A 126 -17.76 -1.10 -3.68
C GLU A 126 -17.69 -0.99 -5.21
N GLN A 127 -18.67 -0.31 -5.83
CA GLN A 127 -18.67 -0.05 -7.28
C GLN A 127 -17.45 0.79 -7.70
N GLU A 128 -17.08 1.83 -6.94
CA GLU A 128 -15.87 2.63 -7.17
C GLU A 128 -14.61 1.75 -7.14
N GLN A 129 -14.50 0.84 -6.16
CA GLN A 129 -13.36 -0.10 -6.07
C GLN A 129 -13.33 -1.09 -7.25
N GLN A 130 -14.49 -1.59 -7.71
CA GLN A 130 -14.57 -2.48 -8.86
C GLN A 130 -14.14 -1.78 -10.15
N LEU A 131 -14.62 -0.55 -10.39
CA LEU A 131 -14.22 0.27 -11.55
C LEU A 131 -12.72 0.61 -11.49
N ALA A 132 -12.21 1.07 -10.35
CA ALA A 132 -10.79 1.38 -10.16
C ALA A 132 -9.87 0.14 -10.28
N TYR A 133 -10.40 -1.07 -10.07
CA TYR A 133 -9.69 -2.31 -10.37
C TYR A 133 -9.68 -2.66 -11.86
N GLN A 134 -10.82 -2.46 -12.56
CA GLN A 134 -10.91 -2.64 -14.01
C GLN A 134 -9.99 -1.66 -14.76
N ASP A 135 -9.97 -0.39 -14.38
CA ASP A 135 -9.08 0.62 -14.97
C ASP A 135 -7.61 0.20 -14.88
N LYS A 136 -7.16 -0.30 -13.71
CA LYS A 136 -5.81 -0.83 -13.51
C LYS A 136 -5.52 -2.08 -14.33
N LEU A 137 -6.50 -2.97 -14.49
CA LEU A 137 -6.34 -4.17 -15.30
C LEU A 137 -6.17 -3.82 -16.78
N VAL A 138 -6.91 -2.84 -17.29
CA VAL A 138 -6.76 -2.28 -18.64
C VAL A 138 -5.39 -1.60 -18.80
N GLU A 139 -4.97 -0.78 -17.84
CA GLU A 139 -3.64 -0.15 -17.80
C GLU A 139 -2.52 -1.20 -17.87
N TRP A 140 -2.53 -2.21 -17.00
CA TRP A 140 -1.52 -3.28 -16.99
C TRP A 140 -1.51 -4.13 -18.27
N THR A 141 -2.69 -4.39 -18.85
CA THR A 141 -2.81 -5.12 -20.12
C THR A 141 -2.19 -4.31 -21.26
N LYS A 142 -2.48 -3.01 -21.32
CA LYS A 142 -1.89 -2.08 -22.28
C LYS A 142 -0.38 -1.95 -22.09
N ASP A 143 0.10 -1.86 -20.86
CA ASP A 143 1.55 -1.84 -20.57
C ASP A 143 2.25 -3.11 -21.02
N ARG A 144 1.61 -4.29 -20.90
CA ARG A 144 2.18 -5.54 -21.42
C ARG A 144 2.21 -5.59 -22.95
N LYS A 145 1.19 -5.07 -23.62
CA LYS A 145 1.17 -4.88 -25.08
C LYS A 145 2.29 -3.95 -25.54
N ASN A 146 2.41 -2.77 -24.91
CA ASN A 146 3.47 -1.79 -25.17
C ASN A 146 4.87 -2.40 -24.93
N ALA A 147 5.03 -3.22 -23.89
CA ALA A 147 6.30 -3.90 -23.60
C ALA A 147 6.66 -4.94 -24.68
N LEU A 148 5.68 -5.68 -25.21
CA LEU A 148 5.88 -6.60 -26.32
C LEU A 148 6.24 -5.85 -27.62
N GLU A 149 5.48 -4.83 -27.98
CA GLU A 149 5.72 -3.98 -29.16
C GLU A 149 7.13 -3.36 -29.11
N SER A 150 7.48 -2.72 -27.98
CA SER A 150 8.81 -2.15 -27.75
C SER A 150 9.93 -3.20 -27.86
N TYR A 151 9.72 -4.39 -27.29
CA TYR A 151 10.68 -5.49 -27.39
C TYR A 151 10.87 -5.97 -28.84
N VAL A 152 9.82 -6.02 -29.65
CA VAL A 152 9.90 -6.37 -31.07
C VAL A 152 10.73 -5.34 -31.85
N TYR A 153 10.47 -4.03 -31.65
CA TYR A 153 11.24 -2.96 -32.28
C TYR A 153 12.73 -2.95 -31.87
N ASP A 154 13.01 -3.01 -30.57
CA ASP A 154 14.37 -3.01 -30.01
C ASP A 154 15.16 -4.25 -30.44
N THR A 155 14.55 -5.44 -30.35
CA THR A 155 15.19 -6.70 -30.78
C THR A 155 15.53 -6.67 -32.27
N ARG A 156 14.63 -6.18 -33.14
CA ARG A 156 14.88 -6.04 -34.59
C ARG A 156 16.07 -5.13 -34.89
N ASN A 157 16.23 -4.03 -34.15
CA ASN A 157 17.40 -3.16 -34.28
C ASN A 157 18.69 -3.88 -33.82
N LYS A 158 18.67 -4.46 -32.62
CA LYS A 158 19.78 -5.24 -32.06
C LYS A 158 20.21 -6.40 -32.97
N LEU A 159 19.26 -7.06 -33.65
CA LEU A 159 19.52 -8.18 -34.56
C LEU A 159 20.32 -7.76 -35.80
N SER A 160 20.08 -6.54 -36.27
CA SER A 160 20.74 -5.94 -37.43
C SER A 160 22.14 -5.43 -37.11
N GLU A 161 22.32 -4.87 -35.91
CA GLU A 161 23.55 -4.25 -35.43
C GLU A 161 24.35 -5.17 -34.49
N ARG A 162 23.98 -5.19 -33.20
CA ARG A 162 24.77 -5.76 -32.09
C ARG A 162 24.91 -7.29 -32.16
N TYR A 163 23.84 -8.01 -32.48
CA TYR A 163 23.81 -9.47 -32.49
C TYR A 163 24.39 -10.11 -33.77
N ARG A 164 24.70 -9.31 -34.79
CA ARG A 164 25.18 -9.78 -36.10
C ARG A 164 26.36 -10.76 -36.01
N SER A 165 27.26 -10.56 -35.04
CA SER A 165 28.45 -11.39 -34.81
C SER A 165 28.25 -12.54 -33.80
N PHE A 166 27.14 -12.54 -33.06
CA PHE A 166 26.85 -13.48 -31.95
C PHE A 166 25.73 -14.48 -32.28
N ALA A 167 25.08 -14.32 -33.43
CA ALA A 167 24.03 -15.19 -33.94
C ALA A 167 24.40 -15.76 -35.31
N THR A 168 24.17 -17.06 -35.49
CA THR A 168 24.21 -17.73 -36.78
C THR A 168 23.15 -17.19 -37.73
N ASP A 169 23.34 -17.36 -39.04
CA ASP A 169 22.35 -16.93 -40.03
C ASP A 169 20.98 -17.58 -39.81
N SER A 170 20.95 -18.84 -39.35
CA SER A 170 19.71 -19.57 -39.03
C SER A 170 19.00 -19.02 -37.80
N GLU A 171 19.72 -18.70 -36.72
CA GLU A 171 19.11 -18.09 -35.52
C GLU A 171 18.54 -16.71 -35.85
N ARG A 172 19.28 -15.88 -36.63
CA ARG A 172 18.81 -14.55 -37.04
C ARG A 172 17.56 -14.64 -37.91
N GLU A 173 17.52 -15.53 -38.89
CA GLU A 173 16.35 -15.74 -39.75
C GLU A 173 15.13 -16.20 -38.93
N GLN A 174 15.33 -17.21 -38.06
CA GLN A 174 14.26 -17.72 -37.19
C GLN A 174 13.68 -16.61 -36.30
N ILE A 175 14.52 -15.80 -35.66
CA ILE A 175 14.05 -14.68 -34.83
C ILE A 175 13.37 -13.63 -35.69
N SER A 176 13.92 -13.26 -36.85
CA SER A 176 13.32 -12.27 -37.77
C SER A 176 11.90 -12.68 -38.19
N VAL A 177 11.68 -13.96 -38.51
CA VAL A 177 10.34 -14.48 -38.83
C VAL A 177 9.39 -14.41 -37.63
N ASN A 178 9.84 -14.79 -36.43
CA ASN A 178 9.01 -14.73 -35.23
C ASN A 178 8.68 -13.29 -34.80
N LEU A 179 9.61 -12.35 -34.97
CA LEU A 179 9.39 -10.92 -34.74
C LEU A 179 8.34 -10.38 -35.71
N GLN A 180 8.43 -10.67 -37.01
CA GLN A 180 7.43 -10.25 -37.99
C GLN A 180 6.05 -10.83 -37.68
N GLN A 181 5.96 -12.14 -37.41
CA GLN A 181 4.70 -12.78 -37.02
C GLN A 181 4.07 -12.19 -35.76
N THR A 182 4.87 -11.69 -34.82
CA THR A 182 4.39 -11.04 -33.60
C THR A 182 3.96 -9.58 -33.86
N GLU A 183 4.66 -8.87 -34.76
CA GLU A 183 4.28 -7.53 -35.22
C GLU A 183 2.96 -7.58 -36.01
N ASP A 184 2.82 -8.51 -36.96
CA ASP A 184 1.60 -8.71 -37.74
C ASP A 184 0.41 -9.05 -36.82
N TRP A 185 0.61 -9.99 -35.88
CA TRP A 185 -0.41 -10.36 -34.90
C TRP A 185 -0.84 -9.17 -34.01
N LEU A 186 0.08 -8.32 -33.57
CA LEU A 186 -0.22 -7.13 -32.76
C LEU A 186 -1.13 -6.11 -33.46
N TYR A 187 -1.14 -6.08 -34.80
CA TYR A 187 -1.97 -5.18 -35.60
C TYR A 187 -3.22 -5.82 -36.22
N GLU A 188 -3.39 -7.15 -36.10
CA GLU A 188 -4.54 -7.90 -36.62
C GLU A 188 -5.42 -8.50 -35.51
N GLU A 189 -4.96 -9.58 -34.87
CA GLU A 189 -5.75 -10.34 -33.88
C GLU A 189 -5.50 -9.89 -32.43
N GLY A 190 -4.33 -9.31 -32.16
CA GLY A 190 -3.83 -8.95 -30.84
C GLY A 190 -4.18 -7.55 -30.35
N ASP A 191 -5.33 -6.99 -30.74
CA ASP A 191 -5.69 -5.63 -30.30
C ASP A 191 -6.23 -5.60 -28.84
N ASP A 192 -7.21 -6.46 -28.56
CA ASP A 192 -7.96 -6.57 -27.29
C ASP A 192 -7.61 -7.85 -26.49
N GLU A 193 -6.41 -8.40 -26.70
CA GLU A 193 -5.98 -9.65 -26.07
C GLU A 193 -5.58 -9.53 -24.59
N THR A 194 -5.49 -10.67 -23.90
CA THR A 194 -5.22 -10.69 -22.45
C THR A 194 -3.75 -10.46 -22.10
N GLU A 195 -3.47 -9.91 -20.91
CA GLU A 195 -2.11 -9.73 -20.36
C GLU A 195 -1.28 -11.03 -20.43
N ALA A 196 -1.90 -12.18 -20.17
CA ALA A 196 -1.25 -13.49 -20.21
C ALA A 196 -0.81 -13.89 -21.64
N VAL A 197 -1.58 -13.53 -22.67
CA VAL A 197 -1.26 -13.85 -24.08
C VAL A 197 -0.07 -13.02 -24.56
N TYR A 198 -0.09 -11.69 -24.32
CA TYR A 198 1.08 -10.83 -24.60
C TYR A 198 2.34 -11.31 -23.85
N SER A 199 2.16 -11.81 -22.62
CA SER A 199 3.25 -12.37 -21.81
C SER A 199 3.84 -13.65 -22.39
N SER A 200 2.99 -14.58 -22.86
CA SER A 200 3.44 -15.80 -23.53
C SER A 200 4.24 -15.46 -24.79
N LYS A 201 3.73 -14.53 -25.61
CA LYS A 201 4.42 -14.06 -26.82
C LYS A 201 5.78 -13.44 -26.52
N LEU A 202 5.87 -12.58 -25.50
CA LEU A 202 7.14 -12.00 -25.08
C LEU A 202 8.14 -13.07 -24.61
N GLU A 203 7.67 -14.07 -23.88
CA GLU A 203 8.49 -15.16 -23.36
C GLU A 203 8.90 -16.19 -24.44
N GLU A 204 8.06 -16.39 -25.46
CA GLU A 204 8.38 -17.15 -26.68
C GLU A 204 9.52 -16.50 -27.46
N LEU A 205 9.47 -15.16 -27.65
CA LEU A 205 10.56 -14.43 -28.31
C LEU A 205 11.85 -14.44 -27.48
N LYS A 206 11.77 -14.19 -26.17
CA LYS A 206 12.93 -14.22 -25.28
C LYS A 206 13.68 -15.56 -25.33
N LYS A 207 13.00 -16.70 -25.34
CA LYS A 207 13.65 -18.02 -25.45
C LYS A 207 14.54 -18.17 -26.69
N LEU A 208 14.26 -17.44 -27.77
CA LEU A 208 15.09 -17.42 -28.98
C LEU A 208 16.21 -16.37 -28.91
N VAL A 209 15.96 -15.22 -28.28
CA VAL A 209 16.88 -14.07 -28.25
C VAL A 209 17.87 -14.14 -27.08
N ASP A 210 17.44 -14.60 -25.91
CA ASP A 210 18.22 -14.64 -24.67
C ASP A 210 19.56 -15.38 -24.81
N PRO A 211 19.68 -16.53 -25.53
CA PRO A 211 20.98 -17.16 -25.75
C PRO A 211 21.99 -16.23 -26.44
N ILE A 212 21.54 -15.48 -27.46
CA ILE A 212 22.36 -14.53 -28.22
C ILE A 212 22.65 -13.28 -27.38
N GLU A 213 21.66 -12.78 -26.64
CA GLU A 213 21.86 -11.64 -25.75
C GLU A 213 22.84 -11.98 -24.62
N ASN A 214 22.81 -13.22 -24.10
CA ASN A 214 23.75 -13.72 -23.11
C ASN A 214 25.16 -13.86 -23.69
N ARG A 215 25.35 -14.42 -24.90
CA ARG A 215 26.66 -14.43 -25.59
C ARG A 215 27.24 -13.02 -25.75
N CYS A 216 26.40 -12.05 -26.13
CA CYS A 216 26.80 -10.67 -26.35
C CYS A 216 27.16 -9.95 -25.03
N LYS A 217 26.32 -10.08 -23.99
CA LYS A 217 26.58 -9.53 -22.65
C LYS A 217 27.86 -10.13 -22.05
N ASP A 218 28.07 -11.43 -22.24
CA ASP A 218 29.26 -12.11 -21.74
C ASP A 218 30.54 -11.59 -22.42
N ASP A 219 30.56 -11.44 -23.74
CA ASP A 219 31.74 -10.91 -24.47
C ASP A 219 32.16 -9.51 -24.00
N GLU A 220 31.19 -8.67 -23.59
CA GLU A 220 31.45 -7.32 -23.07
C GLU A 220 32.11 -7.32 -21.67
N VAL A 221 31.75 -8.26 -20.79
CA VAL A 221 32.23 -8.30 -19.39
C VAL A 221 33.30 -9.36 -19.12
N ARG A 222 33.42 -10.39 -19.97
CA ARG A 222 34.38 -11.49 -19.83
C ARG A 222 35.81 -11.00 -19.78
N ALA A 223 36.17 -10.05 -20.65
CA ALA A 223 37.52 -9.48 -20.66
C ALA A 223 37.87 -8.73 -19.35
N GLU A 224 36.88 -8.19 -18.63
CA GLU A 224 37.09 -7.60 -17.29
C GLU A 224 37.20 -8.69 -16.22
N ALA A 225 36.28 -9.66 -16.20
CA ALA A 225 36.35 -10.79 -15.26
C ALA A 225 37.69 -11.55 -15.35
N MET A 226 38.25 -11.71 -16.57
CA MET A 226 39.59 -12.28 -16.76
C MET A 226 40.70 -11.42 -16.13
N ARG A 227 40.60 -10.09 -16.19
CA ARG A 227 41.56 -9.17 -15.57
C ARG A 227 41.44 -9.20 -14.04
N ASP A 228 40.23 -9.23 -13.52
CA ASP A 228 39.96 -9.28 -12.07
C ASP A 228 40.51 -10.58 -11.46
N LEU A 229 40.24 -11.75 -12.06
CA LEU A 229 40.82 -13.02 -11.60
C LEU A 229 42.36 -13.01 -11.68
N LEU A 230 42.96 -12.48 -12.75
CA LEU A 230 44.43 -12.37 -12.86
C LEU A 230 45.02 -11.44 -11.79
N LYS A 231 44.33 -10.35 -11.46
CA LYS A 231 44.72 -9.42 -10.39
C LYS A 231 44.59 -10.08 -9.02
N CYS A 232 43.46 -10.74 -8.74
CA CYS A 232 43.22 -11.54 -7.53
C CYS A 232 44.36 -12.57 -7.30
N ILE A 233 44.75 -13.32 -8.34
CA ILE A 233 45.89 -14.25 -8.30
C ILE A 233 47.21 -13.54 -7.92
N VAL A 234 47.48 -12.35 -8.48
CA VAL A 234 48.69 -11.57 -8.15
C VAL A 234 48.65 -11.05 -6.71
N ASP A 235 47.49 -10.60 -6.24
CA ASP A 235 47.31 -10.07 -4.89
C ASP A 235 47.44 -11.19 -3.82
N HIS A 236 46.89 -12.39 -4.07
CA HIS A 236 47.11 -13.57 -3.21
C HIS A 236 48.57 -14.02 -3.16
N ARG A 237 49.25 -14.10 -4.32
CA ARG A 237 50.70 -14.39 -4.37
C ARG A 237 51.53 -13.32 -3.65
N ASN A 238 51.07 -12.08 -3.61
CA ASN A 238 51.74 -11.01 -2.85
C ASN A 238 51.52 -11.17 -1.33
N ALA A 239 50.29 -11.47 -0.89
CA ALA A 239 49.97 -11.72 0.51
C ALA A 239 50.70 -12.98 1.05
N ALA A 240 50.81 -14.03 0.25
CA ALA A 240 51.49 -15.28 0.61
C ALA A 240 53.00 -15.12 0.90
N LYS A 241 53.63 -14.02 0.48
CA LYS A 241 55.07 -13.77 0.73
C LYS A 241 55.42 -13.62 2.21
N SER A 242 54.45 -13.24 3.06
CA SER A 242 54.63 -13.15 4.52
C SER A 242 54.22 -14.41 5.29
N LEU A 243 53.66 -15.42 4.62
CA LEU A 243 53.28 -16.69 5.23
C LEU A 243 54.49 -17.63 5.36
N SER A 244 54.34 -18.74 6.10
CA SER A 244 55.38 -19.76 6.16
C SER A 244 55.53 -20.47 4.80
N THR A 245 56.70 -21.10 4.56
CA THR A 245 56.97 -21.82 3.32
C THR A 245 55.85 -22.80 2.90
N PRO A 246 55.35 -23.73 3.76
CA PRO A 246 54.30 -24.66 3.33
C PRO A 246 52.96 -24.00 3.00
N GLU A 247 52.60 -22.90 3.68
CA GLU A 247 51.38 -22.13 3.38
C GLU A 247 51.53 -21.38 2.05
N ARG A 248 52.67 -20.71 1.84
CA ARG A 248 52.99 -20.02 0.59
C ARG A 248 52.99 -21.00 -0.60
N ASP A 249 53.65 -22.14 -0.46
CA ASP A 249 53.73 -23.16 -1.51
C ASP A 249 52.32 -23.72 -1.83
N ALA A 250 51.41 -23.78 -0.84
CA ALA A 250 50.01 -24.12 -1.06
C ALA A 250 49.25 -23.02 -1.84
N VAL A 251 49.43 -21.74 -1.48
CA VAL A 251 48.80 -20.60 -2.20
C VAL A 251 49.31 -20.52 -3.64
N ASP A 252 50.62 -20.66 -3.85
CA ASP A 252 51.23 -20.65 -5.17
C ASP A 252 50.68 -21.82 -6.03
N ASN A 253 50.50 -23.01 -5.47
CA ASN A 253 49.91 -24.15 -6.17
C ASN A 253 48.46 -23.88 -6.61
N GLU A 254 47.60 -23.33 -5.73
CA GLU A 254 46.21 -23.05 -6.09
C GLU A 254 46.10 -21.88 -7.09
N CYS A 255 46.92 -20.84 -6.93
CA CYS A 255 47.09 -19.76 -7.90
C CYS A 255 47.53 -20.29 -9.28
N ASN A 256 48.49 -21.23 -9.31
CA ASN A 256 48.96 -21.85 -10.56
C ASN A 256 47.84 -22.64 -11.26
N LYS A 257 47.01 -23.38 -10.52
CA LYS A 257 45.85 -24.09 -11.09
C LYS A 257 44.81 -23.13 -11.67
N ALA A 258 44.48 -22.06 -10.94
CA ALA A 258 43.53 -21.04 -11.41
C ALA A 258 44.06 -20.32 -12.67
N GLU A 259 45.34 -19.97 -12.69
CA GLU A 259 45.99 -19.35 -13.85
C GLU A 259 46.08 -20.31 -15.05
N GLN A 260 46.39 -21.59 -14.83
CA GLN A 260 46.43 -22.60 -15.88
C GLN A 260 45.03 -22.83 -16.48
N TRP A 261 44.01 -23.01 -15.64
CA TRP A 261 42.61 -23.15 -16.08
C TRP A 261 42.17 -21.96 -16.93
N LEU A 262 42.49 -20.73 -16.48
CA LEU A 262 42.15 -19.52 -17.22
C LEU A 262 42.88 -19.46 -18.58
N ARG A 263 44.17 -19.82 -18.62
CA ARG A 263 44.96 -19.86 -19.86
C ARG A 263 44.44 -20.89 -20.86
N GLU A 264 44.13 -22.10 -20.40
CA GLU A 264 43.57 -23.18 -21.23
C GLU A 264 42.17 -22.81 -21.76
N GLY A 265 41.29 -22.31 -20.89
CA GLY A 265 39.96 -21.82 -21.27
C GLY A 265 40.02 -20.66 -22.28
N SER A 266 40.97 -19.74 -22.12
CA SER A 266 41.18 -18.62 -23.06
C SER A 266 41.60 -19.11 -24.45
N GLN A 267 42.56 -20.06 -24.53
CA GLN A 267 43.02 -20.61 -25.81
C GLN A 267 41.89 -21.37 -26.55
N LEU A 268 41.06 -22.11 -25.81
CA LEU A 268 39.87 -22.75 -26.38
C LEU A 268 38.88 -21.68 -26.87
N GLN A 269 38.63 -20.63 -26.09
CA GLN A 269 37.71 -19.54 -26.45
C GLN A 269 38.16 -18.75 -27.69
N GLU A 270 39.47 -18.51 -27.86
CA GLU A 270 40.06 -17.86 -29.05
C GLU A 270 39.93 -18.71 -30.31
N SER A 271 39.81 -20.04 -30.18
CA SER A 271 39.60 -20.95 -31.32
C SER A 271 38.15 -21.01 -31.81
N LEU A 272 37.20 -20.47 -31.04
CA LEU A 272 35.76 -20.59 -31.31
C LEU A 272 35.17 -19.33 -31.97
N PRO A 273 34.22 -19.49 -32.90
CA PRO A 273 33.42 -18.38 -33.42
C PRO A 273 32.59 -17.68 -32.33
N LYS A 274 32.39 -16.36 -32.47
CA LYS A 274 31.57 -15.55 -31.54
C LYS A 274 30.08 -15.92 -31.51
N ASN A 275 29.59 -16.69 -32.47
CA ASN A 275 28.19 -17.13 -32.57
C ASN A 275 27.92 -18.51 -31.94
N VAL A 276 28.91 -19.07 -31.22
CA VAL A 276 28.75 -20.27 -30.39
C VAL A 276 28.75 -19.85 -28.92
N ASP A 277 28.10 -20.62 -28.06
CA ASP A 277 28.17 -20.41 -26.61
C ASP A 277 29.64 -20.45 -26.14
N PRO A 278 30.09 -19.50 -25.31
CA PRO A 278 31.46 -19.48 -24.82
C PRO A 278 31.75 -20.69 -23.93
N VAL A 279 32.99 -21.18 -24.01
CA VAL A 279 33.52 -22.26 -23.15
C VAL A 279 33.98 -21.72 -21.79
N LEU A 280 34.17 -20.41 -21.70
CA LEU A 280 34.59 -19.71 -20.50
C LEU A 280 33.65 -18.54 -20.23
N TRP A 281 32.58 -18.78 -19.46
CA TRP A 281 31.62 -17.72 -19.11
C TRP A 281 32.18 -16.79 -18.04
N SER A 282 31.84 -15.50 -18.11
CA SER A 282 32.22 -14.51 -17.10
C SER A 282 31.70 -14.85 -15.69
N CYS A 283 30.56 -15.53 -15.57
CA CYS A 283 30.05 -16.02 -14.29
C CYS A 283 30.88 -17.17 -13.71
N GLU A 284 31.49 -18.01 -14.56
CA GLU A 284 32.39 -19.09 -14.13
C GLU A 284 33.75 -18.53 -13.71
N ILE A 285 34.26 -17.51 -14.41
CA ILE A 285 35.48 -16.78 -14.01
C ILE A 285 35.29 -16.14 -12.64
N LYS A 286 34.16 -15.43 -12.40
CA LYS A 286 33.84 -14.81 -11.12
C LYS A 286 33.66 -15.85 -10.00
N ARG A 287 32.99 -16.97 -10.27
CA ARG A 287 32.93 -18.10 -9.32
C ARG A 287 34.33 -18.62 -8.99
N LYS A 288 35.25 -18.66 -9.95
CA LYS A 288 36.63 -19.10 -9.74
C LYS A 288 37.44 -18.11 -8.89
N GLU A 289 37.18 -16.81 -9.04
CA GLU A 289 37.69 -15.73 -8.18
C GLU A 289 37.19 -15.89 -6.73
N GLU A 290 35.87 -16.07 -6.54
CA GLU A 290 35.25 -16.32 -5.24
C GLU A 290 35.77 -17.61 -4.56
N GLU A 291 35.98 -18.69 -5.32
CA GLU A 291 36.60 -19.93 -4.84
C GLU A 291 38.04 -19.70 -4.34
N LEU A 292 38.83 -18.87 -5.03
CA LEU A 292 40.21 -18.56 -4.65
C LEU A 292 40.26 -17.64 -3.42
N ASP A 293 39.42 -16.61 -3.39
CA ASP A 293 39.27 -15.69 -2.26
C ASP A 293 38.83 -16.41 -0.99
N THR A 294 37.79 -17.25 -1.07
CA THR A 294 37.31 -18.01 0.09
C THR A 294 38.37 -18.98 0.59
N TRP A 295 39.03 -19.74 -0.29
CA TRP A 295 40.10 -20.66 0.07
C TRP A 295 41.28 -19.95 0.75
N SER A 296 41.72 -18.81 0.21
CA SER A 296 42.81 -18.00 0.78
C SER A 296 42.45 -17.43 2.16
N ASN A 297 41.21 -16.94 2.33
CA ASN A 297 40.71 -16.49 3.62
C ASN A 297 40.63 -17.64 4.65
N TYR A 298 40.20 -18.84 4.25
CA TYR A 298 40.21 -20.02 5.14
C TYR A 298 41.63 -20.39 5.57
N LEU A 299 42.61 -20.33 4.66
CA LEU A 299 44.02 -20.59 5.00
C LEU A 299 44.53 -19.58 6.04
N CYS A 300 44.30 -18.28 5.82
CA CYS A 300 44.67 -17.21 6.76
C CYS A 300 43.99 -17.33 8.13
N LEU A 301 42.74 -17.82 8.19
CA LEU A 301 41.99 -18.02 9.44
C LEU A 301 42.45 -19.25 10.25
N ILE A 302 43.06 -20.24 9.61
CA ILE A 302 43.58 -21.45 10.27
C ILE A 302 44.99 -21.23 10.84
N THR A 303 45.67 -20.16 10.41
CA THR A 303 47.06 -19.83 10.77
C THR A 303 47.21 -18.73 11.82
N LEU A 304 46.10 -18.26 12.41
CA LEU A 304 46.02 -17.26 13.50
C LEU A 304 45.64 -17.91 14.84
#